data_AF-A0A920GFL2-F1
#
_entry.id   AF-A0A920GFL2-F1
#
_cell.length_a   1.000
_cell.length_b   1.000
_cell.length_c   1.000
_cell.angle_alpha   90.00
_cell.angle_beta   90.00
_cell.angle_gamma   90.00
#
_symmetry.space_group_name_H-M   'P 1'
#
loop_
_entity.id
_entity.type
_entity.pdbx_description
1 polymer ?
#
loop_
_entity_poly.entity_id
_entity_poly.type
_entity_poly.pdbx_seq_one_letter_code
_entity_poly.pdbx_strand_id
1 'polypeptide(L)'
;MIRLLAFLGFCVLTALIASWLSAQQGVTVINWLGWRVEMMTSLLVTGLLISFGGLILIVKLLVSVISWPSWLGYNWRARRRRRGDEALGQGMVAFAAGDMAEARKLARRAERLLGQGVLPDLLSAQTAHATGDDKAAKRYFKSLSAQPGTAYFGHLGLMRLHLDQGEIEKAVWLPVQP
;
A
#
# COMPACT_ATOMS: atom_id res chain seq x y z
N MET A 1 -17.54 9.26 -13.09
CA MET A 1 -18.72 9.89 -13.72
C MET A 1 -19.87 8.90 -13.91
N ILE A 2 -19.64 7.69 -14.43
CA ILE A 2 -20.68 6.64 -14.59
C ILE A 2 -21.42 6.29 -13.28
N ARG A 3 -20.72 6.25 -12.13
CA ARG A 3 -21.36 5.97 -10.82
C ARG A 3 -22.33 7.05 -10.35
N LEU A 4 -22.06 8.31 -10.70
CA LEU A 4 -22.93 9.46 -10.39
C LEU A 4 -24.17 9.45 -11.31
N LEU A 5 -23.97 9.19 -12.60
CA LEU A 5 -25.06 9.05 -13.57
C LEU A 5 -26.00 7.87 -13.24
N ALA A 6 -25.46 6.72 -12.83
CA ALA A 6 -26.25 5.57 -12.42
C ALA A 6 -27.07 5.85 -11.13
N PHE A 7 -26.51 6.61 -10.18
CA PHE A 7 -27.22 7.01 -8.98
C PHE A 7 -28.36 7.99 -9.28
N LEU A 8 -28.10 8.98 -10.15
CA LEU A 8 -29.09 9.96 -10.58
C LEU A 8 -30.23 9.28 -11.37
N GLY A 9 -29.90 8.34 -12.26
CA GLY A 9 -30.87 7.52 -12.97
C GLY A 9 -31.73 6.66 -12.03
N PHE A 10 -31.13 6.05 -11.01
CA PHE A 10 -31.86 5.27 -10.01
C PHE A 10 -32.80 6.14 -9.15
N CYS A 11 -32.36 7.33 -8.73
CA CYS A 11 -33.23 8.28 -8.02
C CYS A 11 -34.42 8.70 -8.87
N VAL A 12 -34.21 9.02 -10.15
CA VAL A 12 -35.29 9.38 -11.07
C VAL A 12 -36.25 8.22 -11.28
N LEU A 13 -35.74 7.00 -11.46
CA LEU A 13 -36.57 5.81 -11.64
C LEU A 13 -37.43 5.52 -10.39
N THR A 14 -36.85 5.67 -9.20
CA THR A 14 -37.55 5.48 -7.92
C THR A 14 -38.62 6.54 -7.71
N ALA A 15 -38.34 7.80 -8.06
CA ALA A 15 -39.30 8.90 -8.00
C ALA A 15 -40.46 8.70 -8.99
N LEU A 16 -40.19 8.19 -10.20
CA LEU A 16 -41.21 7.88 -11.19
C LEU A 16 -42.13 6.73 -10.73
N ILE A 17 -41.56 5.67 -10.15
CA ILE A 17 -42.33 4.55 -9.59
C ILE A 17 -43.17 5.02 -8.40
N ALA A 18 -42.62 5.86 -7.52
CA ALA A 18 -43.37 6.45 -6.41
C ALA A 18 -44.52 7.34 -6.88
N SER A 19 -44.27 8.19 -7.88
CA SER A 19 -45.28 9.08 -8.45
C SER A 19 -46.41 8.32 -9.13
N TRP A 20 -46.09 7.26 -9.87
CA TRP A 20 -47.09 6.42 -10.53
C TRP A 20 -47.95 5.68 -9.51
N LEU A 21 -47.32 5.14 -8.46
CA LEU A 21 -48.02 4.37 -7.43
C LEU A 21 -48.86 5.27 -6.50
N SER A 22 -48.47 6.54 -6.32
CA SER A 22 -49.27 7.55 -5.62
C SER A 22 -50.55 7.92 -6.36
N ALA A 23 -50.63 7.70 -7.68
CA ALA A 23 -51.82 8.01 -8.49
C ALA A 23 -52.93 6.96 -8.35
N GLN A 24 -52.64 5.78 -7.76
CA GLN A 24 -53.61 4.71 -7.57
C GLN A 24 -54.47 4.98 -6.31
N GLN A 25 -55.77 5.18 -6.50
CA GLN A 25 -56.72 5.40 -5.40
C GLN A 25 -57.09 4.07 -4.74
N GLY A 26 -56.63 3.86 -3.50
CA GLY A 26 -56.98 2.71 -2.67
C GLY A 26 -56.90 3.07 -1.20
N VAL A 27 -57.70 2.40 -0.36
CA VAL A 27 -57.67 2.55 1.10
C VAL A 27 -57.12 1.25 1.68
N THR A 28 -56.04 1.34 2.48
CA THR A 28 -55.47 0.17 3.17
C THR A 28 -55.88 0.22 4.63
N VAL A 29 -56.53 -0.86 5.08
CA VAL A 29 -56.91 -1.03 6.48
C VAL A 29 -55.94 -2.00 7.12
N ILE A 30 -55.11 -1.52 8.04
CA ILE A 30 -54.22 -2.38 8.83
C ILE A 30 -54.85 -2.57 10.21
N ASN A 31 -55.19 -3.82 10.52
CA ASN A 31 -55.62 -4.22 11.86
C ASN A 31 -54.42 -4.82 12.60
N TRP A 32 -53.98 -4.17 13.68
CA TRP A 32 -52.85 -4.63 14.50
C TRP A 32 -53.22 -4.57 15.98
N LEU A 33 -53.25 -5.72 16.67
CA LEU A 33 -53.64 -5.82 18.10
C LEU A 33 -54.94 -5.07 18.49
N GLY A 34 -55.94 -5.05 17.60
CA GLY A 34 -57.21 -4.34 17.83
C GLY A 34 -57.18 -2.84 17.52
N TRP A 35 -56.04 -2.29 17.11
CA TRP A 35 -55.94 -0.95 16.53
C TRP A 35 -56.19 -1.03 15.03
N ARG A 36 -57.21 -0.31 14.58
CA ARG A 36 -57.54 -0.14 13.17
C ARG A 36 -56.97 1.18 12.70
N VAL A 37 -55.98 1.11 11.82
CA VAL A 37 -55.41 2.31 11.20
C VAL A 37 -55.81 2.29 9.73
N GLU A 38 -56.72 3.19 9.38
CA GLU A 38 -57.15 3.42 7.99
C GLU A 38 -56.24 4.50 7.40
N MET A 39 -55.39 4.12 6.45
CA MET A 39 -54.54 5.06 5.73
C MET A 39 -54.82 4.97 4.23
N MET A 40 -54.65 6.10 3.54
CA MET A 40 -54.60 6.11 2.09
C MET A 40 -53.42 5.24 1.63
N THR A 41 -53.68 4.29 0.74
CA THR A 41 -52.66 3.35 0.22
C THR A 41 -51.48 4.12 -0.39
N SER A 42 -51.75 5.25 -1.04
CA SER A 42 -50.75 6.15 -1.61
C SER A 42 -49.75 6.66 -0.58
N LEU A 43 -50.20 7.04 0.63
CA LEU A 43 -49.35 7.56 1.70
C LEU A 43 -48.43 6.47 2.25
N LEU A 44 -48.99 5.28 2.47
CA LEU A 44 -48.28 4.12 3.02
C LEU A 44 -47.16 3.66 2.08
N VAL A 45 -47.51 3.53 0.80
CA VAL A 45 -46.58 3.15 -0.25
C VAL A 45 -45.48 4.21 -0.45
N THR A 46 -45.85 5.49 -0.49
CA THR A 46 -44.88 6.58 -0.67
C THR A 46 -43.91 6.65 0.51
N GLY A 47 -44.42 6.52 1.73
CA GLY A 47 -43.58 6.44 2.94
C GLY A 47 -42.62 5.25 2.92
N LEU A 48 -43.09 4.08 2.46
CA LEU A 48 -42.26 2.88 2.34
C LEU A 48 -41.14 3.09 1.30
N LEU A 49 -41.46 3.68 0.14
CA LEU A 49 -40.49 3.98 -0.91
C LEU A 49 -39.43 4.98 -0.46
N ILE A 50 -39.83 6.06 0.23
CA ILE A 50 -38.89 7.05 0.78
C ILE A 50 -38.00 6.41 1.84
N SER A 51 -38.57 5.60 2.74
CA SER A 51 -37.81 4.88 3.77
C SER A 51 -36.78 3.94 3.14
N PHE A 52 -37.19 3.17 2.13
CA PHE A 52 -36.30 2.25 1.42
C PHE A 52 -35.19 3.00 0.65
N GLY A 53 -35.54 4.08 -0.03
CA GLY A 53 -34.56 4.95 -0.70
C GLY A 53 -33.57 5.58 0.28
N GLY A 54 -34.06 6.07 1.42
CA GLY A 54 -33.24 6.61 2.51
C GLY A 54 -32.28 5.57 3.08
N LEU A 55 -32.75 4.35 3.29
CA LEU A 55 -31.93 3.23 3.77
C LEU A 55 -30.78 2.92 2.80
N ILE A 56 -31.07 2.86 1.49
CA ILE A 56 -30.04 2.64 0.46
C ILE A 56 -29.02 3.78 0.49
N LEU A 57 -29.47 5.03 0.64
CA LEU A 57 -28.61 6.20 0.67
C LEU A 57 -27.69 6.20 1.89
N ILE A 58 -28.22 5.84 3.07
CA ILE A 58 -27.46 5.66 4.31
C ILE A 58 -26.44 4.54 4.17
N VAL A 59 -26.82 3.37 3.65
CA VAL A 59 -25.90 2.24 3.43
C VAL A 59 -24.78 2.64 2.46
N LYS A 60 -25.09 3.36 1.37
CA LYS A 60 -24.06 3.83 0.44
C LYS A 60 -23.14 4.88 1.06
N LEU A 61 -23.65 5.78 1.89
CA LEU A 61 -22.83 6.74 2.64
C LEU A 61 -21.89 6.01 3.60
N LEU A 62 -22.41 5.05 4.39
CA LEU A 62 -21.60 4.26 5.32
C LEU A 62 -20.52 3.46 4.58
N VAL A 63 -20.86 2.76 3.50
CA VAL A 63 -19.89 2.03 2.68
C VAL A 63 -18.86 2.98 2.06
N SER A 64 -19.26 4.18 1.61
CA SER A 64 -18.33 5.19 1.08
C SER A 64 -17.36 5.68 2.15
N VAL A 65 -17.84 6.00 3.36
CA VAL A 65 -17.02 6.45 4.49
C VAL A 65 -16.07 5.34 4.97
N ILE A 66 -16.52 4.08 5.00
CA ILE A 66 -15.70 2.93 5.40
C ILE A 66 -14.73 2.49 4.29
N SER A 67 -15.01 2.78 3.01
CA SER A 67 -14.12 2.43 1.88
C SER A 67 -13.10 3.52 1.52
N TRP A 68 -13.24 4.73 2.08
CA TRP A 68 -12.25 5.81 2.03
C TRP A 68 -10.81 5.48 2.52
N PRO A 69 -10.53 4.49 3.40
CA PRO A 69 -9.16 4.17 3.83
C PRO A 69 -8.23 3.69 2.70
N SER A 70 -8.79 3.25 1.58
CA SER A 70 -7.99 2.70 0.45
C SER A 70 -7.18 3.74 -0.32
N TRP A 71 -7.57 5.03 -0.28
CA TRP A 71 -6.86 6.09 -1.02
C TRP A 71 -5.63 6.64 -0.28
N LEU A 72 -5.61 6.56 1.06
CA LEU A 72 -4.48 7.00 1.89
C LEU A 72 -3.26 6.05 1.76
N GLY A 73 -3.49 4.75 1.55
CA GLY A 73 -2.42 3.74 1.52
C GLY A 73 -1.59 3.69 0.23
N TYR A 74 -2.17 4.03 -0.93
CA TYR A 74 -1.46 3.99 -2.21
C TYR A 74 -0.46 5.15 -2.34
N ASN A 75 -0.92 6.37 -2.03
CA ASN A 75 -0.07 7.56 -2.11
C ASN A 75 1.07 7.53 -1.09
N TRP A 76 0.84 6.93 0.08
CA TRP A 76 1.88 6.82 1.11
C TRP A 76 3.00 5.85 0.71
N ARG A 77 2.66 4.67 0.16
CA ARG A 77 3.66 3.71 -0.36
C ARG A 77 4.47 4.32 -1.50
N ALA A 78 3.81 5.00 -2.45
CA ALA A 78 4.50 5.68 -3.55
C ALA A 78 5.46 6.77 -3.06
N ARG A 79 5.04 7.60 -2.09
CA ARG A 79 5.88 8.64 -1.49
C ARG A 79 7.05 8.06 -0.70
N ARG A 80 6.82 6.97 0.05
CA ARG A 80 7.87 6.26 0.80
C ARG A 80 8.92 5.69 -0.14
N ARG A 81 8.50 5.08 -1.25
CA ARG A 81 9.39 4.54 -2.29
C ARG A 81 10.25 5.65 -2.92
N ARG A 82 9.64 6.73 -3.41
CA ARG A 82 10.36 7.87 -4.00
C ARG A 82 11.45 8.44 -3.09
N ARG A 83 11.11 8.68 -1.81
CA ARG A 83 12.09 9.15 -0.81
C ARG A 83 13.21 8.14 -0.56
N GLY A 84 12.92 6.84 -0.69
CA GLY A 84 13.91 5.78 -0.56
C GLY A 84 14.86 5.74 -1.74
N ASP A 85 14.34 5.85 -2.97
CA ASP A 85 15.14 5.88 -4.19
C ASP A 85 16.01 7.16 -4.26
N GLU A 86 15.47 8.31 -3.82
CA GLU A 86 16.22 9.56 -3.68
C GLU A 86 17.39 9.42 -2.68
N ALA A 87 17.13 8.84 -1.50
CA ALA A 87 18.17 8.61 -0.50
C ALA A 87 19.25 7.64 -1.01
N LEU A 88 18.85 6.61 -1.76
CA LEU A 88 19.78 5.66 -2.37
C LEU A 88 20.68 6.35 -3.40
N GLY A 89 20.09 7.14 -4.30
CA GLY A 89 20.85 7.89 -5.31
C GLY A 89 21.84 8.87 -4.69
N GLN A 90 21.40 9.65 -3.70
CA GLN A 90 22.29 10.56 -2.96
C GLN A 90 23.40 9.80 -2.21
N GLY A 91 23.07 8.64 -1.63
CA GLY A 91 24.05 7.80 -0.94
C GLY A 91 25.11 7.23 -1.87
N MET A 92 24.74 6.84 -3.09
CA MET A 92 25.69 6.41 -4.13
C MET A 92 26.60 7.56 -4.57
N VAL A 93 26.07 8.78 -4.72
CA VAL A 93 26.87 9.96 -5.04
C VAL A 93 27.85 10.28 -3.91
N ALA A 94 27.40 10.27 -2.65
CA ALA A 94 28.28 10.48 -1.50
C ALA A 94 29.38 9.41 -1.41
N PHE A 95 29.03 8.14 -1.67
CA PHE A 95 30.00 7.05 -1.71
C PHE A 95 31.06 7.26 -2.79
N ALA A 96 30.64 7.64 -4.01
CA ALA A 96 31.54 7.94 -5.12
C ALA A 96 32.41 9.17 -4.84
N ALA A 97 31.91 10.14 -4.08
CA ALA A 97 32.66 11.32 -3.64
C ALA A 97 33.63 11.03 -2.47
N GLY A 98 33.63 9.81 -1.92
CA GLY A 98 34.49 9.42 -0.79
C GLY A 98 33.94 9.78 0.60
N ASP A 99 32.76 10.39 0.69
CA ASP A 99 32.11 10.70 1.97
C ASP A 99 31.38 9.46 2.52
N MET A 100 32.16 8.58 3.14
CA MET A 100 31.65 7.32 3.69
C MET A 100 30.70 7.51 4.88
N ALA A 101 30.84 8.62 5.61
CA ALA A 101 29.98 8.92 6.75
C ALA A 101 28.57 9.30 6.28
N GLU A 102 28.46 10.18 5.29
CA GLU A 102 27.17 10.58 4.73
C GLU A 102 26.55 9.45 3.89
N ALA A 103 27.36 8.73 3.10
CA ALA A 103 26.91 7.56 2.35
C ALA A 103 26.27 6.50 3.28
N ARG A 104 26.89 6.22 4.44
CA ARG A 104 26.35 5.26 5.43
C ARG A 104 25.02 5.72 6.03
N LYS A 105 24.85 7.02 6.30
CA LYS A 105 23.57 7.57 6.80
C LYS A 105 22.47 7.42 5.75
N LEU A 106 22.78 7.77 4.50
CA LEU A 106 21.84 7.68 3.37
C LEU A 106 21.49 6.22 3.04
N ALA A 107 22.45 5.30 3.12
CA ALA A 107 22.21 3.86 2.96
C ALA A 107 21.21 3.33 4.00
N ARG A 108 21.39 3.66 5.29
CA ARG A 108 20.44 3.29 6.36
C ARG A 108 19.06 3.90 6.14
N ARG A 109 18.98 5.12 5.59
CA ARG A 109 17.71 5.77 5.26
C ARG A 109 17.01 5.06 4.08
N ALA A 110 17.76 4.69 3.05
CA ALA A 110 17.25 3.91 1.93
C ALA A 110 16.75 2.53 2.38
N GLU A 111 17.51 1.80 3.21
CA GLU A 111 17.12 0.51 3.79
C GLU A 111 15.80 0.61 4.58
N ARG A 112 15.64 1.64 5.41
CA ARG A 112 14.37 1.85 6.17
C ARG A 112 13.17 2.17 5.27
N LEU A 113 13.38 2.85 4.15
CA LEU A 113 12.31 3.29 3.27
C LEU A 113 11.92 2.25 2.22
N LEU A 114 12.92 1.59 1.64
CA LEU A 114 12.79 0.60 0.57
C LEU A 114 12.67 -0.83 1.09
N GLY A 115 13.17 -1.11 2.30
CA GLY A 115 13.29 -2.46 2.83
C GLY A 115 14.52 -3.19 2.28
N GLN A 116 14.47 -4.53 2.35
CA GLN A 116 15.49 -5.39 1.78
C GLN A 116 15.43 -5.33 0.25
N GLY A 117 16.60 -5.16 -0.38
CA GLY A 117 16.72 -5.02 -1.81
C GLY A 117 18.17 -4.92 -2.22
N VAL A 118 18.48 -5.37 -3.44
CA VAL A 118 19.84 -5.52 -3.95
C VAL A 118 20.68 -4.26 -3.77
N LEU A 119 20.20 -3.11 -4.26
CA LEU A 119 20.98 -1.86 -4.26
C LEU A 119 21.14 -1.25 -2.86
N PRO A 120 20.08 -1.12 -2.02
CA PRO A 120 20.24 -0.69 -0.63
C PRO A 120 21.18 -1.59 0.19
N ASP A 121 21.09 -2.91 0.02
CA ASP A 121 21.93 -3.87 0.74
C ASP A 121 23.38 -3.77 0.27
N LEU A 122 23.62 -3.61 -1.04
CA LEU A 122 24.95 -3.43 -1.60
C LEU A 122 25.61 -2.11 -1.13
N LEU A 123 24.87 -0.99 -1.15
CA LEU A 123 25.37 0.29 -0.63
C LEU A 123 25.65 0.20 0.88
N SER A 124 24.80 -0.49 1.63
CA SER A 124 25.00 -0.73 3.07
C SER A 124 26.22 -1.60 3.33
N ALA A 125 26.46 -2.63 2.51
CA ALA A 125 27.64 -3.48 2.60
C ALA A 125 28.93 -2.69 2.32
N GLN A 126 28.96 -1.93 1.23
CA GLN A 126 30.13 -1.16 0.80
C GLN A 126 30.46 -0.04 1.78
N THR A 127 29.46 0.73 2.21
CA THR A 127 29.67 1.78 3.21
C THR A 127 30.06 1.19 4.56
N ALA A 128 29.53 0.02 4.94
CA ALA A 128 29.94 -0.65 6.17
C ALA A 128 31.41 -1.06 6.14
N HIS A 129 31.84 -1.69 5.05
CA HIS A 129 33.22 -2.09 4.84
C HIS A 129 34.17 -0.87 4.82
N ALA A 130 33.83 0.18 4.08
CA ALA A 130 34.64 1.39 4.01
C ALA A 130 34.78 2.13 5.36
N THR A 131 33.80 1.98 6.26
CA THR A 131 33.86 2.53 7.62
C THR A 131 34.50 1.58 8.65
N GLY A 132 35.00 0.41 8.24
CA GLY A 132 35.63 -0.60 9.11
C GLY A 132 34.65 -1.45 9.93
N ASP A 133 33.35 -1.43 9.60
CA ASP A 133 32.33 -2.28 10.23
C ASP A 133 32.19 -3.60 9.46
N ASP A 134 33.23 -4.42 9.53
CA ASP A 134 33.33 -5.69 8.81
C ASP A 134 32.23 -6.68 9.18
N LYS A 135 31.75 -6.64 10.44
CA LYS A 135 30.65 -7.50 10.89
C LYS A 135 29.36 -7.15 10.16
N ALA A 136 29.03 -5.86 10.04
CA ALA A 136 27.87 -5.43 9.29
C ALA A 136 28.04 -5.71 7.79
N ALA A 137 29.22 -5.42 7.23
CA ALA A 137 29.51 -5.67 5.82
C ALA A 137 29.34 -7.16 5.46
N LYS A 138 29.91 -8.06 6.27
CA LYS A 138 29.77 -9.51 6.11
C LYS A 138 28.31 -9.97 6.15
N ARG A 139 27.49 -9.38 7.03
CA ARG A 139 26.05 -9.70 7.10
C ARG A 139 25.33 -9.34 5.80
N TYR A 140 25.57 -8.16 5.26
CA TYR A 140 24.94 -7.73 4.00
C TYR A 140 25.45 -8.56 2.80
N PHE A 141 26.76 -8.79 2.69
CA PHE A 141 27.29 -9.61 1.59
C PHE A 141 26.82 -11.07 1.65
N LYS A 142 26.68 -11.65 2.86
CA LYS A 142 26.08 -12.99 3.02
C LYS A 142 24.61 -13.02 2.59
N SER A 143 23.87 -11.95 2.85
CA SER A 143 22.49 -11.83 2.39
C SER A 143 22.41 -11.74 0.86
N LEU A 144 23.34 -10.99 0.24
CA LEU A 144 23.46 -10.90 -1.22
C LEU A 144 23.93 -12.21 -1.86
N SER A 145 24.83 -12.95 -1.21
CA SER A 145 25.33 -14.23 -1.72
C SER A 145 24.25 -15.32 -1.74
N ALA A 146 23.25 -15.21 -0.84
CA ALA A 146 22.17 -16.18 -0.73
C ALA A 146 21.12 -16.07 -1.84
N GLN A 147 21.07 -14.96 -2.59
CA GLN A 147 20.09 -14.75 -3.65
C GLN A 147 20.72 -15.03 -5.02
N PRO A 148 20.12 -15.84 -5.90
CA PRO A 148 20.72 -16.21 -7.19
C PRO A 148 21.14 -15.02 -8.05
N GLY A 149 20.31 -13.97 -8.12
CA GLY A 149 20.61 -12.78 -8.94
C GLY A 149 21.68 -11.84 -8.39
N THR A 150 22.14 -12.05 -7.15
CA THR A 150 23.19 -11.22 -6.51
C THR A 150 24.33 -12.05 -5.92
N ALA A 151 24.31 -13.37 -6.15
CA ALA A 151 25.23 -14.32 -5.58
C ALA A 151 26.68 -13.90 -5.84
N TYR A 152 26.97 -13.58 -7.10
CA TYR A 152 28.26 -13.09 -7.57
C TYR A 152 28.80 -11.92 -6.73
N PHE A 153 28.02 -10.84 -6.60
CA PHE A 153 28.45 -9.65 -5.86
C PHE A 153 28.59 -9.91 -4.36
N GLY A 154 27.74 -10.79 -3.80
CA GLY A 154 27.85 -11.23 -2.42
C GLY A 154 29.15 -12.00 -2.16
N HIS A 155 29.47 -12.99 -2.99
CA HIS A 155 30.71 -13.76 -2.88
C HIS A 155 31.95 -12.90 -3.10
N LEU A 156 31.94 -11.99 -4.08
CA LEU A 156 33.03 -11.05 -4.32
C LEU A 156 33.28 -10.15 -3.11
N GLY A 157 32.22 -9.61 -2.50
CA GLY A 157 32.34 -8.78 -1.31
C GLY A 157 32.87 -9.55 -0.09
N LEU A 158 32.43 -10.79 0.11
CA LEU A 158 32.96 -11.68 1.15
C LEU A 158 34.44 -12.00 0.93
N MET A 159 34.83 -12.29 -0.31
CA MET A 159 36.22 -12.53 -0.68
C MET A 159 37.08 -11.31 -0.37
N ARG A 160 36.63 -10.10 -0.73
CA ARG A 160 37.33 -8.84 -0.44
C ARG A 160 37.55 -8.63 1.06
N LEU A 161 36.50 -8.87 1.87
CA LEU A 161 36.60 -8.81 3.34
C LEU A 161 37.64 -9.78 3.90
N HIS A 162 37.68 -11.01 3.41
CA HIS A 162 38.66 -12.00 3.85
C HIS A 162 40.08 -11.62 3.45
N LEU A 163 40.28 -11.05 2.26
CA LEU A 163 41.57 -10.54 1.81
C LEU A 163 42.07 -9.38 2.67
N ASP A 164 41.20 -8.41 2.99
CA ASP A 164 41.55 -7.28 3.85
C ASP A 164 41.87 -7.72 5.29
N GLN A 165 41.33 -8.85 5.72
CA GLN A 165 41.62 -9.49 7.01
C GLN A 165 42.85 -10.41 7.00
N GLY A 166 43.52 -10.58 5.85
CA GLY A 166 44.66 -11.50 5.68
C GLY A 166 44.28 -12.98 5.65
N GLU A 167 42.99 -13.32 5.58
CA GLU A 167 42.47 -14.69 5.57
C GLU A 167 42.40 -15.27 4.14
N ILE A 168 43.55 -15.34 3.46
CA ILE A 168 43.64 -15.70 2.03
C ILE A 168 43.03 -17.07 1.72
N GLU A 169 43.23 -18.06 2.59
CA GLU A 169 42.68 -19.42 2.40
C GLU A 169 41.14 -19.44 2.31
N LYS A 170 40.47 -18.61 3.12
CA LYS A 170 39.00 -18.50 3.11
C LYS A 170 38.49 -17.72 1.90
N ALA A 171 39.30 -16.79 1.38
CA ALA A 171 38.98 -16.01 0.19
C ALA A 171 38.99 -16.89 -1.08
N VAL A 172 39.95 -17.79 -1.21
CA VAL A 172 40.12 -18.67 -2.39
C VAL A 172 39.03 -19.75 -2.48
N TRP A 173 38.49 -20.20 -1.35
CA TRP A 173 37.50 -21.29 -1.32
C TRP A 173 36.06 -20.85 -1.62
N LEU A 174 35.77 -19.54 -1.74
CA LEU A 174 34.42 -19.07 -2.08
C LEU A 174 34.17 -19.28 -3.59
N PRO A 175 33.33 -20.26 -4.00
CA PRO A 175 33.10 -20.49 -5.42
C PRO A 175 32.25 -19.33 -5.95
N VAL A 176 32.85 -18.53 -6.84
CA VAL A 176 32.11 -17.56 -7.64
C VAL A 176 31.37 -18.33 -8.72
N GLN A 177 30.23 -18.92 -8.38
CA GLN A 177 29.35 -19.51 -9.39
C GLN A 177 28.64 -18.37 -10.13
N PRO A 178 28.68 -18.36 -11.47
CA PRO A 178 28.09 -17.31 -12.29
C PRO A 178 26.57 -17.27 -12.21
#